data_AF-A0A075H760-F1
#
_entry.id   AF-A0A075H760-F1
#
_cell.length_a   1.000
_cell.length_b   1.000
_cell.length_c   1.000
_cell.angle_alpha   90.00
_cell.angle_beta   90.00
_cell.angle_gamma   90.00
#
_symmetry.space_group_name_H-M   'P 1'
#
loop_
_entity.id
_entity.type
_entity.pdbx_description
1 polymer ?
#
loop_
_entity_poly.entity_id
_entity_poly.type
_entity_poly.pdbx_seq_one_letter_code
_entity_poly.pdbx_strand_id
1 'polypeptide(L)'
;MKTISKFIYLRLNLIFYMKKFTVTLLSIIFVALIACSIQSISADHLEPGQGIFVDKTETYIAETKDSKYQVYLQTILRNGDGELINVTESTATAAYIPHKLTDDIFDQLMGEKKIFTIDNIKYEKVQYTYTPSLAHRFINFYPIYSEIELNFDVTEESTAKMYEKNKDYAHWKIHFCATFNEEHGYQCIAVFQVLVPTMTLEPNDVVTQQWTILREMN
;
A
#
# COMPACT_ATOMS: atom_id res chain seq x y z
N MET A 1 -35.38 54.68 22.42
CA MET A 1 -34.69 54.13 21.23
C MET A 1 -33.38 53.44 21.64
N LYS A 2 -33.41 52.21 22.19
CA LYS A 2 -32.17 51.50 22.58
C LYS A 2 -32.29 49.97 22.78
N THR A 3 -33.20 49.30 22.07
CA THR A 3 -33.43 47.84 22.25
C THR A 3 -33.18 47.00 20.99
N ILE A 4 -33.16 47.63 19.81
CA ILE A 4 -33.03 46.93 18.51
C ILE A 4 -31.57 46.49 18.23
N SER A 5 -30.58 47.28 18.67
CA SER A 5 -29.16 47.00 18.41
C SER A 5 -28.65 45.72 19.10
N LYS A 6 -29.13 45.42 20.32
CA LYS A 6 -28.65 44.26 21.11
C LYS A 6 -29.15 42.93 20.54
N PHE A 7 -30.36 42.89 19.98
CA PHE A 7 -30.93 41.69 19.35
C PHE A 7 -30.22 41.34 18.03
N ILE A 8 -29.88 42.34 17.21
CA ILE A 8 -29.15 42.13 15.95
C ILE A 8 -27.74 41.61 16.23
N TYR A 9 -27.07 42.14 17.25
CA TYR A 9 -25.72 41.71 17.65
C TYR A 9 -25.70 40.28 18.21
N LEU A 10 -26.74 39.89 18.96
CA LEU A 10 -26.89 38.53 19.46
C LEU A 10 -27.15 37.54 18.31
N ARG A 11 -27.97 37.93 17.32
CA ARG A 11 -28.28 37.11 16.13
C ARG A 11 -27.06 36.90 15.24
N LEU A 12 -26.24 37.94 15.00
CA LEU A 12 -24.99 37.82 14.25
C LEU A 12 -23.96 36.94 14.96
N ASN A 13 -23.79 37.10 16.27
CA ASN A 13 -22.87 36.25 17.05
C ASN A 13 -23.31 34.79 17.06
N LEU A 14 -24.61 34.51 17.17
CA LEU A 14 -25.14 33.15 17.14
C LEU A 14 -24.92 32.49 15.77
N ILE A 15 -25.15 33.22 14.66
CA ILE A 15 -24.88 32.74 13.29
C ILE A 15 -23.38 32.48 13.07
N PHE A 16 -22.51 33.35 13.58
CA PHE A 16 -21.07 33.19 13.46
C PHE A 16 -20.54 32.00 14.29
N TYR A 17 -21.08 31.82 15.50
CA TYR A 17 -20.76 30.71 16.38
C TYR A 17 -21.23 29.38 15.79
N MET A 18 -22.47 29.31 15.28
CA MET A 18 -23.01 28.13 14.61
C MET A 18 -22.20 27.79 13.35
N LYS A 19 -21.79 28.77 12.53
CA LYS A 19 -20.92 28.50 11.36
C LYS A 19 -19.59 27.86 11.76
N LYS A 20 -18.92 28.37 12.81
CA LYS A 20 -17.66 27.79 13.31
C LYS A 20 -17.87 26.38 13.84
N PHE A 21 -18.91 26.18 14.63
CA PHE A 21 -19.26 24.86 15.18
C PHE A 21 -19.58 23.85 14.09
N THR A 22 -20.35 24.24 13.07
CA THR A 22 -20.68 23.38 11.92
C THR A 22 -19.44 23.02 11.12
N VAL A 23 -18.51 23.95 10.88
CA VAL A 23 -17.24 23.65 10.18
C VAL A 23 -16.39 22.66 10.98
N THR A 24 -16.23 22.87 12.30
CA THR A 24 -15.49 21.94 13.15
C THR A 24 -16.14 20.56 13.20
N LEU A 25 -17.47 20.49 13.32
CA LEU A 25 -18.20 19.22 13.34
C LEU A 25 -18.09 18.48 12.00
N LEU A 26 -18.21 19.19 10.87
CA LEU A 26 -18.02 18.60 9.54
C LEU A 26 -16.60 18.08 9.34
N SER A 27 -15.56 18.79 9.80
CA SER A 27 -14.18 18.32 9.73
C SER A 27 -13.97 17.05 10.57
N ILE A 28 -14.53 16.99 11.78
CA ILE A 28 -14.44 15.79 12.64
C ILE A 28 -15.16 14.61 11.98
N ILE A 29 -16.36 14.84 11.42
CA ILE A 29 -17.11 13.80 10.70
C ILE A 29 -16.34 13.33 9.46
N PHE A 30 -15.73 14.23 8.69
CA PHE A 30 -14.93 13.86 7.52
C PHE A 30 -13.70 13.03 7.92
N VAL A 31 -12.99 13.42 8.98
CA VAL A 31 -11.83 12.66 9.48
C VAL A 31 -12.26 11.29 10.02
N ALA A 32 -13.37 11.22 10.76
CA ALA A 32 -13.92 9.97 11.24
C ALA A 32 -14.41 9.07 10.09
N LEU A 33 -15.04 9.64 9.05
CA LEU A 33 -15.45 8.90 7.87
C LEU A 33 -14.26 8.40 7.07
N ILE A 34 -13.16 9.15 6.94
CA ILE A 34 -11.94 8.68 6.28
C ILE A 34 -11.31 7.55 7.09
N ALA A 35 -11.18 7.72 8.42
CA ALA A 35 -10.61 6.69 9.29
C ALA A 35 -11.49 5.41 9.37
N CYS A 36 -12.81 5.55 9.34
CA CYS A 36 -13.76 4.43 9.31
C CYS A 36 -14.11 3.93 7.89
N SER A 37 -13.61 4.57 6.82
CA SER A 37 -13.85 4.15 5.44
C SER A 37 -12.97 2.98 5.00
N ILE A 38 -11.94 2.66 5.78
CA ILE A 38 -11.32 1.35 5.75
C ILE A 38 -12.32 0.43 6.47
N GLN A 39 -13.32 -0.03 5.73
CA GLN A 39 -14.34 -0.95 6.21
C GLN A 39 -13.66 -2.19 6.83
N SER A 40 -14.31 -2.83 7.81
CA SER A 40 -13.88 -4.15 8.27
C SER A 40 -13.69 -5.05 7.06
N ILE A 41 -12.45 -5.48 6.83
CA ILE A 41 -12.11 -6.35 5.72
C ILE A 41 -12.58 -7.75 6.13
N SER A 42 -13.71 -8.21 5.57
CA SER A 42 -14.07 -9.62 5.67
C SER A 42 -13.02 -10.42 4.91
N ALA A 43 -12.23 -11.17 5.66
CA ALA A 43 -11.10 -11.95 5.17
C ALA A 43 -11.37 -13.46 5.30
N ASP A 44 -12.62 -13.81 5.61
CA ASP A 44 -12.99 -15.12 6.14
C ASP A 44 -12.72 -16.26 5.15
N HIS A 45 -12.14 -17.35 5.66
CA HIS A 45 -11.94 -18.61 4.95
C HIS A 45 -13.01 -19.66 5.31
N LEU A 46 -13.93 -19.33 6.21
CA LEU A 46 -15.05 -20.17 6.68
C LEU A 46 -16.38 -19.87 5.95
N GLU A 47 -16.50 -18.68 5.34
CA GLU A 47 -17.70 -18.32 4.57
C GLU A 47 -17.68 -18.88 3.13
N PRO A 48 -18.86 -19.17 2.53
CA PRO A 48 -18.94 -19.61 1.14
C PRO A 48 -18.48 -18.52 0.18
N GLY A 49 -17.35 -18.73 -0.52
CA GLY A 49 -16.81 -17.80 -1.49
C GLY A 49 -15.28 -17.81 -1.52
N GLN A 50 -14.70 -17.01 -2.40
CA GLN A 50 -13.24 -16.81 -2.45
C GLN A 50 -12.87 -15.63 -1.54
N GLY A 51 -12.41 -15.94 -0.32
CA GLY A 51 -11.90 -14.95 0.63
C GLY A 51 -10.46 -14.49 0.34
N ILE A 52 -9.91 -13.66 1.22
CA ILE A 52 -8.50 -13.26 1.20
C ILE A 52 -7.60 -14.42 1.63
N PHE A 53 -8.04 -15.19 2.62
CA PHE A 53 -7.28 -16.27 3.23
C PHE A 53 -7.80 -17.64 2.75
N VAL A 54 -6.88 -18.58 2.55
CA VAL A 54 -7.17 -20.01 2.34
C VAL A 54 -7.29 -20.70 3.69
N ASP A 55 -6.44 -20.31 4.63
CA ASP A 55 -6.45 -20.75 6.02
C ASP A 55 -5.90 -19.64 6.94
N LYS A 56 -5.67 -19.94 8.22
CA LYS A 56 -5.18 -18.98 9.21
C LYS A 56 -3.87 -18.26 8.85
N THR A 57 -3.06 -18.84 7.97
CA THR A 57 -1.69 -18.40 7.67
C THR A 57 -1.47 -18.04 6.21
N GLU A 58 -2.23 -18.64 5.30
CA GLU A 58 -2.02 -18.51 3.86
C GLU A 58 -3.10 -17.66 3.19
N THR A 59 -2.66 -16.72 2.35
CA THR A 59 -3.55 -15.93 1.50
C THR A 59 -3.81 -16.62 0.18
N TYR A 60 -5.04 -16.50 -0.34
CA TYR A 60 -5.34 -16.93 -1.69
C TYR A 60 -4.71 -15.96 -2.70
N ILE A 61 -3.91 -16.52 -3.60
CA ILE A 61 -3.25 -15.79 -4.67
C ILE A 61 -3.59 -16.40 -6.03
N ALA A 62 -3.74 -15.56 -7.04
CA ALA A 62 -3.89 -15.95 -8.44
C ALA A 62 -2.84 -15.23 -9.28
N GLU A 63 -2.57 -15.76 -10.48
CA GLU A 63 -1.75 -15.05 -11.46
C GLU A 63 -2.55 -13.88 -12.05
N THR A 64 -1.88 -12.77 -12.37
CA THR A 64 -2.50 -11.65 -13.06
C THR A 64 -2.79 -11.96 -14.53
N LYS A 65 -2.28 -13.08 -15.05
CA LYS A 65 -2.61 -13.56 -16.38
C LYS A 65 -4.13 -13.75 -16.52
N ASP A 66 -4.68 -13.20 -17.60
CA ASP A 66 -6.12 -13.21 -17.89
C ASP A 66 -6.99 -12.46 -16.84
N SER A 67 -6.37 -11.70 -15.94
CA SER A 67 -7.06 -10.78 -15.02
C SER A 67 -7.15 -9.37 -15.62
N LYS A 68 -7.89 -8.48 -14.96
CA LYS A 68 -7.92 -7.05 -15.28
C LYS A 68 -6.60 -6.32 -14.99
N TYR A 69 -5.63 -6.97 -14.33
CA TYR A 69 -4.38 -6.35 -13.92
C TYR A 69 -3.22 -6.75 -14.83
N GLN A 70 -2.35 -5.78 -15.17
CA GLN A 70 -1.01 -6.04 -15.67
C GLN A 70 0.01 -5.39 -14.73
N VAL A 71 0.97 -6.18 -14.25
CA VAL A 71 1.95 -5.73 -13.28
C VAL A 71 3.34 -5.80 -13.91
N TYR A 72 4.07 -4.70 -13.77
CA TYR A 72 5.45 -4.57 -14.21
C TYR A 72 6.28 -4.10 -13.02
N LEU A 73 7.47 -4.68 -12.91
CA LEU A 73 8.47 -4.27 -11.93
C LEU A 73 9.80 -4.11 -12.65
N GLN A 74 10.42 -2.94 -12.49
CA GLN A 74 11.84 -2.75 -12.78
C GLN A 74 12.57 -2.55 -11.46
N THR A 75 13.65 -3.30 -11.24
CA THR A 75 14.56 -3.10 -10.11
C THR A 75 15.90 -2.60 -10.61
N ILE A 76 16.37 -1.49 -10.06
CA ILE A 76 17.67 -0.89 -10.36
C ILE A 76 18.56 -1.12 -9.14
N LEU A 77 19.61 -1.91 -9.30
CA LEU A 77 20.60 -2.22 -8.26
C LEU A 77 21.86 -1.39 -8.48
N ARG A 78 22.27 -0.67 -7.43
CA ARG A 78 23.51 0.09 -7.36
C ARG A 78 24.35 -0.34 -6.16
N ASN A 79 25.67 -0.30 -6.30
CA ASN A 79 26.57 -0.57 -5.18
C ASN A 79 26.56 0.57 -4.16
N GLY A 80 27.27 0.38 -3.04
CA GLY A 80 27.42 1.40 -2.00
C GLY A 80 28.00 2.75 -2.47
N ASP A 81 28.74 2.75 -3.59
CA ASP A 81 29.31 3.95 -4.22
C ASP A 81 28.37 4.59 -5.27
N GLY A 82 27.20 3.99 -5.51
CA GLY A 82 26.19 4.48 -6.44
C GLY A 82 26.37 4.03 -7.89
N GLU A 83 27.35 3.19 -8.19
CA GLU A 83 27.57 2.62 -9.52
C GLU A 83 26.50 1.59 -9.87
N LEU A 84 26.10 1.54 -11.14
CA LEU A 84 25.07 0.60 -11.60
C LEU A 84 25.63 -0.83 -11.66
N ILE A 85 25.02 -1.76 -10.94
CA ILE A 85 25.34 -3.19 -11.01
C ILE A 85 24.40 -3.89 -12.00
N ASN A 86 23.09 -3.71 -11.83
CA ASN A 86 22.09 -4.49 -12.55
C ASN A 86 20.77 -3.73 -12.71
N VAL A 87 20.09 -3.97 -13.83
CA VAL A 87 18.68 -3.62 -14.03
C VAL A 87 17.94 -4.90 -14.39
N THR A 88 16.91 -5.23 -13.62
CA THR A 88 16.11 -6.44 -13.84
C THR A 88 14.65 -6.06 -13.96
N GLU A 89 13.93 -6.73 -14.85
CA GLU A 89 12.53 -6.46 -15.14
C GLU A 89 11.69 -7.72 -15.05
N SER A 90 10.44 -7.56 -14.63
CA SER A 90 9.35 -8.50 -14.85
C SER A 90 8.21 -7.76 -15.53
N THR A 91 7.64 -8.40 -16.56
CA THR A 91 6.75 -7.74 -17.52
C THR A 91 5.38 -8.40 -17.55
N ALA A 92 4.33 -7.60 -17.33
CA ALA A 92 2.93 -7.98 -17.46
C ALA A 92 2.54 -9.25 -16.69
N THR A 93 3.24 -9.56 -15.59
CA THR A 93 2.99 -10.76 -14.81
C THR A 93 3.30 -10.55 -13.33
N ALA A 94 2.40 -11.02 -12.48
CA ALA A 94 2.54 -11.08 -11.04
C ALA A 94 1.59 -12.16 -10.49
N ALA A 95 1.77 -12.50 -9.21
CA ALA A 95 0.67 -13.02 -8.42
C ALA A 95 0.02 -11.89 -7.63
N TYR A 96 -1.28 -11.99 -7.40
CA TYR A 96 -2.07 -11.00 -6.67
C TYR A 96 -3.19 -11.68 -5.88
N ILE A 97 -3.81 -10.93 -4.95
CA ILE A 97 -4.99 -11.38 -4.22
C ILE A 97 -6.24 -10.96 -5.01
N PRO A 98 -7.04 -11.88 -5.58
CA PRO A 98 -8.24 -11.56 -6.35
C PRO A 98 -9.43 -11.22 -5.43
N HIS A 99 -9.32 -10.08 -4.74
CA HIS A 99 -10.30 -9.60 -3.78
C HIS A 99 -10.52 -8.09 -3.95
N LYS A 100 -11.70 -7.59 -3.52
CA LYS A 100 -12.05 -6.16 -3.55
C LYS A 100 -10.97 -5.29 -2.88
N LEU A 101 -10.33 -5.80 -1.84
CA LEU A 101 -9.22 -5.13 -1.16
C LEU A 101 -8.10 -4.71 -2.11
N THR A 102 -7.74 -5.53 -3.10
CA THR A 102 -6.70 -5.18 -4.07
C THR A 102 -7.13 -3.97 -4.91
N ASP A 103 -8.41 -3.88 -5.27
CA ASP A 103 -8.96 -2.73 -5.97
C ASP A 103 -8.93 -1.48 -5.09
N ASP A 104 -9.34 -1.60 -3.82
CA ASP A 104 -9.35 -0.49 -2.87
C ASP A 104 -7.92 0.03 -2.61
N ILE A 105 -6.93 -0.87 -2.49
CA ILE A 105 -5.51 -0.50 -2.35
C ILE A 105 -4.99 0.19 -3.61
N PHE A 106 -5.31 -0.34 -4.80
CA PHE A 106 -4.96 0.28 -6.08
C PHE A 106 -5.52 1.70 -6.18
N ASP A 107 -6.78 1.90 -5.75
CA ASP A 107 -7.47 3.17 -5.83
C ASP A 107 -7.01 4.21 -4.81
N GLN A 108 -6.62 3.77 -3.60
CA GLN A 108 -6.38 4.66 -2.47
C GLN A 108 -4.89 4.86 -2.13
N LEU A 109 -4.03 3.87 -2.37
CA LEU A 109 -2.69 3.84 -1.80
C LEU A 109 -1.55 3.86 -2.83
N MET A 110 -1.84 3.63 -4.12
CA MET A 110 -0.81 3.50 -5.16
C MET A 110 -0.51 4.79 -5.94
N GLY A 111 -1.08 5.93 -5.53
CA GLY A 111 -0.75 7.25 -6.04
C GLY A 111 -1.65 7.75 -7.18
N GLU A 112 -1.11 8.66 -7.99
CA GLU A 112 -1.86 9.31 -9.07
C GLU A 112 -2.19 8.33 -10.20
N LYS A 113 -3.48 8.22 -10.53
CA LYS A 113 -3.97 7.40 -11.64
C LYS A 113 -3.94 8.18 -12.95
N LYS A 114 -3.32 7.59 -13.97
CA LYS A 114 -3.32 8.11 -15.35
C LYS A 114 -4.10 7.17 -16.25
N ILE A 115 -4.95 7.74 -17.11
CA ILE A 115 -5.68 6.95 -18.11
C ILE A 115 -4.87 6.94 -19.40
N PHE A 116 -4.71 5.78 -20.00
CA PHE A 116 -4.07 5.61 -21.28
C PHE A 116 -4.62 4.37 -22.00
N THR A 117 -4.29 4.24 -23.28
CA THR A 117 -4.83 3.17 -24.14
C THR A 117 -3.69 2.36 -24.74
N ILE A 118 -3.78 1.03 -24.66
CA ILE A 118 -2.93 0.07 -25.38
C ILE A 118 -3.85 -0.81 -26.20
N ASP A 119 -3.60 -0.97 -27.51
CA ASP A 119 -4.37 -1.87 -28.38
C ASP A 119 -5.89 -1.71 -28.25
N ASN A 120 -6.36 -0.46 -28.21
CA ASN A 120 -7.75 -0.04 -28.00
C ASN A 120 -8.38 -0.38 -26.64
N ILE A 121 -7.62 -0.97 -25.71
CA ILE A 121 -8.05 -1.21 -24.33
C ILE A 121 -7.62 -0.02 -23.47
N LYS A 122 -8.55 0.52 -22.68
CA LYS A 122 -8.27 1.61 -21.74
C LYS A 122 -7.81 1.05 -20.40
N TYR A 123 -6.80 1.68 -19.83
CA TYR A 123 -6.24 1.31 -18.53
C TYR A 123 -6.15 2.51 -17.60
N GLU A 124 -6.39 2.27 -16.32
CA GLU A 124 -5.84 3.08 -15.25
C GLU A 124 -4.41 2.61 -14.96
N LYS A 125 -3.47 3.54 -14.94
CA LYS A 125 -2.06 3.31 -14.60
C LYS A 125 -1.73 3.97 -13.28
N VAL A 126 -1.09 3.22 -12.41
CA VAL A 126 -0.34 3.75 -11.26
C VAL A 126 1.14 3.44 -11.42
N GLN A 127 1.98 4.36 -10.93
CA GLN A 127 3.41 4.15 -10.81
C GLN A 127 3.85 4.43 -9.38
N TYR A 128 4.56 3.46 -8.81
CA TYR A 128 5.02 3.50 -7.43
C TYR A 128 6.50 3.18 -7.39
N THR A 129 7.30 4.05 -6.76
CA THR A 129 8.74 3.84 -6.58
C THR A 129 9.03 3.61 -5.11
N TYR A 130 9.86 2.61 -4.82
CA TYR A 130 10.23 2.25 -3.47
C TYR A 130 11.68 1.80 -3.36
N THR A 131 12.39 2.33 -2.37
CA THR A 131 13.77 1.96 -2.06
C THR A 131 13.79 1.36 -0.66
N PRO A 132 13.74 0.02 -0.50
CA PRO A 132 13.73 -0.61 0.81
C PRO A 132 15.03 -0.36 1.57
N SER A 133 14.90 -0.14 2.89
CA SER A 133 16.04 -0.12 3.81
C SER A 133 16.71 -1.49 3.91
N LEU A 134 17.93 -1.54 4.47
CA LEU A 134 18.60 -2.80 4.77
C LEU A 134 17.74 -3.71 5.65
N ALA A 135 17.08 -3.17 6.68
CA ALA A 135 16.17 -3.93 7.55
C ALA A 135 15.01 -4.55 6.76
N HIS A 136 14.31 -3.77 5.94
CA HIS A 136 13.21 -4.24 5.09
C HIS A 136 13.64 -5.32 4.12
N ARG A 137 14.79 -5.14 3.45
CA ARG A 137 15.40 -6.16 2.60
C ARG A 137 15.74 -7.41 3.40
N PHE A 138 16.26 -7.27 4.61
CA PHE A 138 16.69 -8.40 5.41
C PHE A 138 15.53 -9.31 5.83
N ILE A 139 14.38 -8.74 6.18
CA ILE A 139 13.18 -9.49 6.56
C ILE A 139 12.20 -9.74 5.40
N ASN A 140 12.56 -9.32 4.18
CA ASN A 140 11.74 -9.43 2.97
C ASN A 140 10.34 -8.79 3.09
N PHE A 141 10.29 -7.59 3.68
CA PHE A 141 9.06 -6.87 4.02
C PHE A 141 9.05 -5.47 3.41
N TYR A 142 7.98 -5.14 2.70
CA TYR A 142 7.88 -3.94 1.86
C TYR A 142 6.47 -3.35 1.94
N PRO A 143 6.13 -2.62 3.03
CA PRO A 143 4.78 -2.12 3.25
C PRO A 143 4.49 -0.91 2.35
N ILE A 144 3.31 -0.90 1.73
CA ILE A 144 2.71 0.33 1.16
C ILE A 144 1.85 1.04 2.20
N TYR A 145 1.28 0.30 3.15
CA TYR A 145 0.45 0.81 4.23
C TYR A 145 0.50 -0.12 5.44
N SER A 146 0.33 0.48 6.61
CA SER A 146 0.23 -0.21 7.89
C SER A 146 -0.71 0.57 8.81
N GLU A 147 -1.73 -0.11 9.37
CA GLU A 147 -2.65 0.50 10.34
C GLU A 147 -1.96 0.90 11.65
N ILE A 148 -0.89 0.20 12.01
CA ILE A 148 -0.07 0.48 13.20
C ILE A 148 1.32 0.94 12.78
N GLU A 149 1.98 1.70 13.64
CA GLU A 149 3.39 2.04 13.45
C GLU A 149 4.25 0.78 13.62
N LEU A 150 5.01 0.44 12.57
CA LEU A 150 5.92 -0.70 12.59
C LEU A 150 7.31 -0.22 13.01
N ASN A 151 7.62 -0.43 14.28
CA ASN A 151 8.94 -0.15 14.83
C ASN A 151 9.81 -1.41 14.78
N PHE A 152 10.82 -1.39 13.90
CA PHE A 152 11.86 -2.42 13.88
C PHE A 152 12.90 -2.04 14.93
N ASP A 153 13.08 -2.88 15.95
CA ASP A 153 14.17 -2.74 16.91
C ASP A 153 15.50 -3.09 16.24
N VAL A 154 16.08 -2.12 15.55
CA VAL A 154 17.37 -2.25 14.86
C VAL A 154 18.47 -1.92 15.85
N THR A 155 18.89 -2.93 16.60
CA THR A 155 20.04 -2.86 17.52
C THR A 155 21.37 -2.91 16.76
N GLU A 156 22.47 -2.53 17.41
CA GLU A 156 23.83 -2.70 16.85
C GLU A 156 24.12 -4.16 16.50
N GLU A 157 23.67 -5.11 17.34
CA GLU A 157 23.83 -6.54 17.09
C GLU A 157 23.06 -6.99 15.84
N SER A 158 21.81 -6.55 15.70
CA SER A 158 21.00 -6.86 14.51
C SER A 158 21.62 -6.25 13.25
N THR A 159 22.18 -5.05 13.37
CA THR A 159 22.88 -4.37 12.29
C THR A 159 24.13 -5.15 11.89
N ALA A 160 24.98 -5.53 12.83
CA ALA A 160 26.17 -6.35 12.56
C ALA A 160 25.81 -7.64 11.79
N LYS A 161 24.76 -8.35 12.23
CA LYS A 161 24.25 -9.54 11.55
C LYS A 161 23.79 -9.27 10.12
N MET A 162 23.16 -8.12 9.86
CA MET A 162 22.76 -7.74 8.50
C MET A 162 23.97 -7.45 7.61
N TYR A 163 25.07 -6.95 8.18
CA TYR A 163 26.31 -6.62 7.48
C TYR A 163 27.24 -7.81 7.21
N GLU A 164 27.04 -8.93 7.89
CA GLU A 164 27.86 -10.14 7.74
C GLU A 164 27.54 -10.96 6.48
N LYS A 165 26.41 -10.70 5.82
CA LYS A 165 25.90 -11.60 4.78
C LYS A 165 25.26 -10.86 3.60
N ASN A 166 25.72 -11.21 2.40
CA ASN A 166 25.01 -10.90 1.16
C ASN A 166 23.76 -11.78 1.04
N LYS A 167 22.68 -11.22 0.51
CA LYS A 167 21.39 -11.92 0.37
C LYS A 167 20.92 -11.95 -1.06
N ASP A 168 20.35 -13.09 -1.43
CA ASP A 168 19.75 -13.30 -2.74
C ASP A 168 18.29 -12.85 -2.74
N TYR A 169 17.92 -12.11 -3.77
CA TYR A 169 16.58 -11.57 -3.97
C TYR A 169 16.07 -11.97 -5.34
N ALA A 170 14.95 -12.70 -5.36
CA ALA A 170 14.23 -13.09 -6.56
C ALA A 170 12.73 -12.81 -6.45
N HIS A 171 12.26 -12.34 -5.29
CA HIS A 171 10.84 -12.22 -4.98
C HIS A 171 10.57 -10.88 -4.32
N TRP A 172 9.87 -10.02 -5.05
CA TRP A 172 9.47 -8.68 -4.59
C TRP A 172 7.97 -8.63 -4.37
N LYS A 173 7.54 -7.86 -3.37
CA LYS A 173 6.17 -7.83 -2.89
C LYS A 173 5.74 -6.41 -2.56
N ILE A 174 4.45 -6.15 -2.63
CA ILE A 174 3.81 -4.96 -2.05
C ILE A 174 2.95 -5.45 -0.89
N HIS A 175 3.36 -5.13 0.34
CA HIS A 175 2.64 -5.56 1.54
C HIS A 175 1.61 -4.52 1.97
N PHE A 176 0.45 -4.99 2.40
CA PHE A 176 -0.56 -4.22 3.09
C PHE A 176 -0.79 -4.81 4.47
N CYS A 177 -0.68 -3.97 5.51
CA CYS A 177 -0.83 -4.42 6.88
C CYS A 177 -2.04 -3.80 7.56
N ALA A 178 -2.92 -4.65 8.06
CA ALA A 178 -4.15 -4.26 8.71
C ALA A 178 -4.65 -5.35 9.67
N THR A 179 -5.63 -4.98 10.48
CA THR A 179 -6.39 -5.89 11.32
C THR A 179 -7.50 -6.51 10.47
N PHE A 180 -7.34 -7.78 10.16
CA PHE A 180 -8.38 -8.62 9.61
C PHE A 180 -9.30 -9.08 10.76
N ASN A 181 -10.41 -9.75 10.44
CA ASN A 181 -11.40 -10.23 11.41
C ASN A 181 -10.80 -10.88 12.69
N GLU A 182 -11.64 -11.14 13.71
CA GLU A 182 -11.17 -11.68 15.00
C GLU A 182 -10.30 -12.94 14.90
N GLU A 183 -10.46 -13.72 13.83
CA GLU A 183 -9.68 -14.93 13.59
C GLU A 183 -8.25 -14.67 13.09
N HIS A 184 -8.07 -13.73 12.17
CA HIS A 184 -6.77 -13.44 11.56
C HIS A 184 -6.01 -12.35 12.33
N GLY A 185 -6.72 -11.42 12.97
CA GLY A 185 -6.11 -10.29 13.68
C GLY A 185 -5.23 -9.43 12.77
N TYR A 186 -4.19 -8.83 13.34
CA TYR A 186 -3.25 -7.99 12.58
C TYR A 186 -2.33 -8.85 11.69
N GLN A 187 -2.39 -8.66 10.38
CA GLN A 187 -1.55 -9.37 9.40
C GLN A 187 -0.97 -8.40 8.38
N CYS A 188 0.13 -8.82 7.75
CA CYS A 188 0.73 -8.16 6.60
C CYS A 188 0.68 -9.08 5.38
N ILE A 189 -0.17 -8.79 4.42
CA ILE A 189 -0.40 -9.63 3.24
C ILE A 189 0.24 -9.01 2.00
N ALA A 190 0.75 -9.86 1.09
CA ALA A 190 1.32 -9.42 -0.18
C ALA A 190 0.23 -9.27 -1.24
N VAL A 191 -0.15 -8.03 -1.55
CA VAL A 191 -1.26 -7.71 -2.46
C VAL A 191 -0.87 -7.96 -3.91
N PHE A 192 0.36 -7.59 -4.25
CA PHE A 192 1.02 -7.93 -5.50
C PHE A 192 2.40 -8.50 -5.18
N GLN A 193 2.80 -9.52 -5.93
CA GLN A 193 4.12 -10.12 -5.79
C GLN A 193 4.66 -10.60 -7.13
N VAL A 194 5.95 -10.45 -7.32
CA VAL A 194 6.64 -10.66 -8.60
C VAL A 194 7.90 -11.46 -8.36
N LEU A 195 8.12 -12.45 -9.21
CA LEU A 195 9.39 -13.14 -9.32
C LEU A 195 10.26 -12.48 -10.41
N VAL A 196 11.54 -12.32 -10.12
CA VAL A 196 12.56 -11.81 -11.03
C VAL A 196 13.79 -12.74 -11.00
N PRO A 197 14.67 -12.71 -12.00
CA PRO A 197 15.99 -13.33 -11.91
C PRO A 197 16.69 -12.95 -10.60
N THR A 198 17.28 -13.96 -9.94
CA THR A 198 17.95 -13.80 -8.65
C THR A 198 19.11 -12.81 -8.75
N MET A 199 19.13 -11.84 -7.84
CA MET A 199 20.23 -10.91 -7.64
C MET A 199 20.79 -11.02 -6.23
N THR A 200 22.12 -11.08 -6.11
CA THR A 200 22.81 -11.05 -4.82
C THR A 200 23.10 -9.60 -4.45
N LEU A 201 22.60 -9.15 -3.29
CA LEU A 201 22.80 -7.79 -2.79
C LEU A 201 23.74 -7.82 -1.59
N GLU A 202 24.67 -6.89 -1.59
CA GLU A 202 25.47 -6.55 -0.42
C GLU A 202 24.68 -5.67 0.56
N PRO A 203 25.12 -5.57 1.83
CA PRO A 203 24.46 -4.74 2.83
C PRO A 203 24.37 -3.26 2.43
N ASN A 204 25.44 -2.73 1.81
CA ASN A 204 25.51 -1.33 1.38
C ASN A 204 24.83 -1.05 0.04
N ASP A 205 24.40 -2.09 -0.68
CA ASP A 205 23.74 -1.90 -1.96
C ASP A 205 22.38 -1.22 -1.80
N VAL A 206 22.03 -0.45 -2.83
CA VAL A 206 20.74 0.22 -2.94
C VAL A 206 19.98 -0.39 -4.10
N VAL A 207 18.82 -0.97 -3.81
CA VAL A 207 17.85 -1.40 -4.81
C VAL A 207 16.69 -0.42 -4.85
N THR A 208 16.37 0.09 -6.03
CA THR A 208 15.17 0.90 -6.26
C THR A 208 14.19 0.08 -7.08
N GLN A 209 12.98 -0.10 -6.55
CA GLN A 209 11.87 -0.76 -7.22
C GLN A 209 11.00 0.29 -7.90
N GLN A 210 10.69 0.09 -9.17
CA GLN A 210 9.73 0.86 -9.94
C GLN A 210 8.59 -0.06 -10.37
N TRP A 211 7.48 0.05 -9.67
CA TRP A 211 6.25 -0.67 -9.96
C TRP A 211 5.40 0.13 -10.95
N THR A 212 4.91 -0.54 -11.98
CA THR A 212 3.84 -0.03 -12.85
C THR A 212 2.72 -1.04 -12.85
N ILE A 213 1.54 -0.62 -12.40
CA ILE A 213 0.37 -1.50 -12.34
C ILE A 213 -0.72 -0.87 -13.20
N LEU A 214 -1.25 -1.67 -14.11
CA LEU A 214 -2.33 -1.31 -15.00
C LEU A 214 -3.59 -2.06 -14.57
N ARG A 215 -4.73 -1.38 -14.57
CA ARG A 215 -6.05 -1.98 -14.38
C ARG A 215 -6.92 -1.64 -15.57
N GLU A 216 -7.42 -2.66 -16.27
CA GLU A 216 -8.33 -2.50 -17.39
C GLU A 216 -9.63 -1.79 -16.95
N MET A 217 -10.02 -0.77 -17.71
CA MET A 217 -11.25 -0.02 -17.53
C MET A 217 -12.34 -0.64 -18.40
N ASN A 218 -13.02 -1.65 -17.88
CA ASN A 218 -14.21 -2.24 -18.50
C ASN A 218 -15.42 -1.30 -18.41
#